data_AF-A0A292GHH6-F1
#
_entry.id   AF-A0A292GHH6-F1
#
_cell.length_a   1.000
_cell.length_b   1.000
_cell.length_c   1.000
_cell.angle_alpha   90.00
_cell.angle_beta   90.00
_cell.angle_gamma   90.00
#
_symmetry.space_group_name_H-M   'P 1'
#
loop_
_entity.id
_entity.type
_entity.pdbx_description
1 polymer ?
#
loop_
_entity_poly.entity_id
_entity_poly.type
_entity_poly.pdbx_seq_one_letter_code
_entity_poly.pdbx_strand_id
1 'polypeptide(L)'
;MDSNLTDFVTKTIEDMNSFDRENMECMKKVIRKAIDFYHLQSYEEVEETHLGSIRFLHIHSMMEENMLSKMIVVTRNGNTDLDIEGVYEGHVVREY
;
A
#
# COMPACT_ATOMS: atom_id res chain seq x y z
N MET A 1 22.76 2.80 -3.67
CA MET A 1 21.98 2.53 -2.45
C MET A 1 20.70 1.89 -2.92
N ASP A 2 20.73 0.56 -3.06
CA ASP A 2 19.53 -0.24 -3.33
C ASP A 2 18.68 -0.21 -2.06
N SER A 3 17.69 0.67 -2.01
CA SER A 3 16.75 0.74 -0.90
C SER A 3 15.94 -0.56 -0.89
N ASN A 4 16.41 -1.51 -0.09
CA ASN A 4 15.71 -2.75 0.19
C ASN A 4 14.29 -2.38 0.66
N LEU A 5 13.28 -3.03 0.08
CA LEU A 5 11.87 -2.83 0.37
C LEU A 5 11.59 -2.82 1.89
N THR A 6 12.33 -3.61 2.66
CA THR A 6 12.25 -3.61 4.13
C THR A 6 12.76 -2.31 4.77
N ASP A 7 13.85 -1.75 4.27
CA ASP A 7 14.41 -0.48 4.76
C ASP A 7 13.45 0.68 4.47
N PHE A 8 12.85 0.69 3.28
CA PHE A 8 11.82 1.67 2.91
C PHE A 8 10.61 1.61 3.86
N VAL A 9 10.05 0.41 4.07
CA VAL A 9 8.89 0.23 4.95
C VAL A 9 9.23 0.62 6.38
N THR A 10 10.41 0.23 6.89
CA THR A 10 10.84 0.55 8.26
C THR A 10 10.94 2.05 8.47
N LYS A 11 11.66 2.76 7.60
CA LYS A 11 11.79 4.23 7.68
C LYS A 11 10.44 4.92 7.55
N THR A 12 9.59 4.44 6.64
CA THR A 12 8.26 4.99 6.43
C THR A 12 7.38 4.86 7.67
N ILE A 13 7.46 3.72 8.38
CA ILE A 13 6.75 3.49 9.63
C ILE A 13 7.29 4.38 10.75
N GLU A 14 8.61 4.51 10.87
CA GLU A 14 9.28 5.39 11.85
C GLU A 14 8.86 6.85 11.65
N ASP A 15 8.83 7.34 10.40
CA ASP A 15 8.40 8.69 10.05
C ASP A 15 6.92 8.97 10.38
N MET A 16 6.08 7.93 10.50
CA MET A 16 4.65 8.08 10.77
C MET A 16 4.31 8.32 12.25
N ASN A 17 5.27 8.23 13.18
CA ASN A 17 5.17 8.45 14.64
C ASN A 17 4.11 7.62 15.42
N SER A 18 3.04 7.17 14.78
CA SER A 18 1.91 6.45 15.39
C SER A 18 1.34 5.45 14.39
N PHE A 19 2.22 4.59 13.87
CA PHE A 19 1.83 3.55 12.94
C PHE A 19 1.16 2.38 13.68
N ASP A 20 -0.09 2.11 13.34
CA ASP A 20 -0.80 0.91 13.79
C ASP A 20 -0.80 -0.14 12.68
N ARG A 21 -0.25 -1.32 12.99
CA ARG A 21 -0.10 -2.45 12.05
C ARG A 21 -1.43 -3.16 11.76
N GLU A 22 -2.43 -2.99 12.62
CA GLU A 22 -3.78 -3.49 12.39
C GLU A 22 -4.67 -2.48 11.66
N ASN A 23 -4.19 -1.25 11.47
CA ASN A 23 -4.95 -0.20 10.82
C ASN A 23 -4.72 -0.18 9.30
N MET A 24 -5.78 -0.45 8.53
CA MET A 24 -5.73 -0.45 7.06
C MET A 24 -5.38 0.92 6.48
N GLU A 25 -5.78 2.03 7.10
CA GLU A 25 -5.42 3.36 6.62
C GLU A 25 -3.92 3.66 6.80
N CYS A 26 -3.31 3.13 7.86
CA CYS A 26 -1.85 3.16 8.03
C CYS A 26 -1.16 2.38 6.89
N MET A 27 -1.66 1.19 6.55
CA MET A 27 -1.13 0.40 5.43
C MET A 27 -1.30 1.11 4.08
N LYS A 28 -2.49 1.66 3.77
CA LYS A 28 -2.73 2.46 2.55
C LYS A 28 -1.81 3.67 2.47
N LYS A 29 -1.42 4.30 3.60
CA LYS A 29 -0.42 5.37 3.61
C LYS A 29 0.99 4.88 3.21
N VAL A 30 1.40 3.69 3.63
CA VAL A 30 2.68 3.09 3.21
C VAL A 30 2.66 2.83 1.71
N ILE A 31 1.56 2.29 1.18
CA ILE A 31 1.37 2.04 -0.26
C ILE A 31 1.46 3.34 -1.06
N ARG A 32 0.77 4.40 -0.66
CA ARG A 32 0.86 5.71 -1.33
C ARG A 32 2.29 6.24 -1.37
N LYS A 33 2.99 6.20 -0.23
CA LYS A 33 4.40 6.61 -0.18
C LYS A 33 5.28 5.73 -1.07
N ALA A 34 4.98 4.44 -1.21
CA ALA A 34 5.72 3.55 -2.09
C ALA A 34 5.51 3.90 -3.56
N ILE A 35 4.26 4.16 -3.96
CA ILE A 35 3.92 4.62 -5.31
C ILE A 35 4.73 5.87 -5.66
N ASP A 36 4.73 6.86 -4.76
CA ASP A 36 5.48 8.11 -4.94
C ASP A 36 7.00 7.88 -4.98
N PHE A 37 7.54 7.08 -4.05
CA PHE A 37 8.98 6.88 -3.89
C PHE A 37 9.61 6.06 -5.03
N TYR A 38 8.91 5.02 -5.48
CA TYR A 38 9.38 4.14 -6.55
C TYR A 38 8.93 4.60 -7.94
N HIS A 39 8.20 5.73 -8.03
CA HIS A 39 7.65 6.27 -9.28
C HIS A 39 6.85 5.22 -10.06
N LEU A 40 5.98 4.51 -9.34
CA LEU A 40 5.11 3.49 -9.93
C LEU A 40 4.08 4.14 -10.85
N GLN A 41 3.60 3.39 -11.84
CA GLN A 41 2.51 3.82 -12.69
C GLN A 41 1.13 3.54 -12.06
N SER A 42 1.09 2.62 -11.08
CA SER A 42 -0.07 2.44 -10.19
C SER A 42 -0.39 3.74 -9.45
N TYR A 43 -1.67 3.99 -9.19
CA TYR A 43 -2.13 5.20 -8.51
C TYR A 43 -3.35 4.91 -7.62
N GLU A 44 -3.61 5.82 -6.68
CA GLU A 44 -4.81 5.76 -5.85
C GLU A 44 -5.82 6.81 -6.32
N GLU A 45 -7.03 6.37 -6.65
CA GLU A 45 -8.17 7.22 -6.94
C GLU A 45 -9.05 7.33 -5.69
N VAL A 46 -9.57 8.53 -5.41
CA VAL A 46 -10.47 8.76 -4.29
C VAL A 46 -11.83 9.18 -4.83
N GLU A 47 -12.85 8.39 -4.54
CA GLU A 47 -14.24 8.68 -4.89
C GLU A 47 -15.00 9.16 -3.66
N GLU A 48 -15.61 10.35 -3.74
CA GLU A 48 -16.49 10.86 -2.69
C GLU A 48 -17.92 10.37 -2.92
N THR A 49 -18.40 9.52 -2.01
CA THR A 49 -19.79 9.04 -2.00
C THR A 49 -20.59 9.73 -0.91
N HIS A 50 -21.92 9.61 -0.96
CA HIS A 50 -22.81 10.09 0.11
C HIS A 50 -22.54 9.43 1.48
N LEU A 51 -21.78 8.32 1.52
CA LEU A 51 -21.44 7.56 2.73
C LEU A 51 -20.00 7.80 3.19
N GLY A 52 -19.19 8.55 2.44
CA GLY A 52 -17.79 8.82 2.74
C GLY A 52 -16.88 8.66 1.52
N SER A 53 -15.57 8.76 1.74
CA SER A 53 -14.56 8.61 0.70
C SER A 53 -14.11 7.15 0.58
N ILE A 54 -14.21 6.59 -0.62
CA ILE A 54 -13.68 5.27 -0.97
C ILE A 54 -12.37 5.46 -1.73
N ARG A 55 -11.35 4.65 -1.43
CA ARG A 55 -10.06 4.67 -2.10
C ARG A 55 -9.94 3.44 -3.01
N PHE A 56 -9.75 3.67 -4.29
CA PHE A 56 -9.49 2.63 -5.28
C PHE A 56 -7.99 2.62 -5.62
N LEU A 57 -7.38 1.45 -5.59
CA LEU A 57 -6.00 1.28 -6.05
C LEU A 57 -6.01 0.77 -7.49
N HIS A 58 -5.48 1.58 -8.40
CA HIS A 58 -5.27 1.20 -9.79
C HIS A 58 -3.87 0.62 -9.93
N ILE A 59 -3.80 -0.66 -10.29
CA ILE A 59 -2.57 -1.41 -10.48
C ILE A 59 -2.21 -1.45 -11.97
N HIS A 60 -1.04 -0.93 -12.30
CA HIS A 60 -0.57 -0.86 -13.68
C HIS A 60 0.12 -2.15 -14.17
N SER A 61 0.72 -2.94 -13.28
CA SER A 61 1.37 -4.21 -13.67
C SER A 61 1.43 -5.22 -12.54
N MET A 62 1.52 -6.51 -12.91
CA MET A 62 1.73 -7.60 -11.94
C MET A 62 3.02 -7.42 -11.12
N MET A 63 4.04 -6.76 -11.68
CA MET A 63 5.29 -6.48 -10.96
C MET A 63 5.05 -5.49 -9.83
N GLU A 64 4.30 -4.42 -10.10
CA GLU A 64 3.93 -3.43 -9.08
C GLU A 64 3.00 -4.04 -8.02
N GLU A 65 2.01 -4.85 -8.42
CA GLU A 65 1.13 -5.55 -7.48
C GLU A 65 1.91 -6.44 -6.50
N ASN A 66 2.85 -7.23 -7.02
CA ASN A 66 3.70 -8.11 -6.22
C ASN A 66 4.61 -7.32 -5.28
N MET A 67 5.14 -6.19 -5.74
CA MET A 67 5.96 -5.30 -4.93
C MET A 67 5.17 -4.70 -3.78
N LEU A 68 3.99 -4.14 -4.05
CA LEU A 68 3.09 -3.56 -3.05
C LEU A 68 2.60 -4.62 -2.06
N SER A 69 2.25 -5.82 -2.52
CA SER A 69 1.84 -6.94 -1.67
C SER A 69 2.96 -7.37 -0.72
N LYS A 70 4.22 -7.41 -1.18
CA LYS A 70 5.38 -7.69 -0.31
C LYS A 70 5.56 -6.63 0.77
N MET A 71 5.26 -5.36 0.48
CA MET A 71 5.35 -4.29 1.49
C MET A 71 4.33 -4.48 2.60
N ILE A 72 3.13 -4.99 2.30
CA ILE A 72 2.11 -5.30 3.31
C ILE A 72 2.62 -6.38 4.26
N VAL A 73 3.21 -7.45 3.72
CA VAL A 73 3.82 -8.52 4.53
C VAL A 73 4.89 -7.95 5.47
N VAL A 74 5.79 -7.10 4.97
CA VAL A 74 6.81 -6.45 5.81
C VAL A 74 6.19 -5.54 6.87
N THR A 75 5.19 -4.75 6.48
CA THR A 75 4.45 -3.84 7.37
C THR A 75 3.80 -4.60 8.53
N ARG A 76 3.37 -5.84 8.29
CA ARG A 76 2.79 -6.76 9.27
C ARG A 76 3.81 -7.67 9.97
N ASN A 77 5.12 -7.39 9.85
CA ASN A 77 6.20 -8.24 10.38
C ASN A 77 6.11 -9.71 9.94
N GLY A 78 5.59 -9.98 8.74
CA GLY A 78 5.43 -11.34 8.21
C GLY A 78 4.24 -12.13 8.76
N ASN A 79 3.48 -11.60 9.71
CA ASN A 79 2.31 -12.27 10.31
C ASN A 79 1.01 -11.78 9.65
N THR A 80 0.81 -12.12 8.39
CA THR A 80 -0.44 -11.77 7.70
C THR A 80 -0.69 -12.63 6.46
N ASP A 81 -1.95 -13.01 6.28
CA ASP A 81 -2.50 -13.47 5.00
C ASP A 81 -3.12 -12.30 4.21
N LEU A 82 -3.01 -11.06 4.72
CA LEU A 82 -3.53 -9.86 4.09
C LEU A 82 -2.65 -9.46 2.91
N ASP A 83 -3.25 -9.43 1.73
CA ASP A 83 -2.64 -8.93 0.51
C ASP A 83 -3.19 -7.52 0.18
N ILE A 84 -2.81 -6.99 -0.99
CA ILE A 84 -3.22 -5.65 -1.42
C ILE A 84 -4.74 -5.53 -1.57
N GLU A 85 -5.41 -6.60 -1.99
CA GLU A 85 -6.87 -6.65 -2.13
C GLU A 85 -7.54 -6.59 -0.76
N GLY A 86 -6.99 -7.29 0.24
CA GLY A 86 -7.43 -7.20 1.62
C GLY A 86 -7.26 -5.80 2.24
N VAL A 87 -6.14 -5.12 1.95
CA VAL A 87 -5.90 -3.75 2.45
C VAL A 87 -6.86 -2.73 1.84
N TYR A 88 -7.24 -2.91 0.58
CA TYR A 88 -8.17 -2.03 -0.13
C TYR A 88 -9.63 -2.53 -0.10
N GLU A 89 -9.93 -3.55 0.70
CA GLU A 89 -11.29 -4.11 0.85
C GLU A 89 -11.92 -4.50 -0.50
N GLY A 90 -11.10 -5.01 -1.43
CA GLY A 90 -11.51 -5.36 -2.79
C GLY A 90 -11.56 -4.20 -3.79
N HIS A 91 -11.31 -2.96 -3.38
CA HIS A 91 -11.27 -1.78 -4.26
C HIS A 91 -9.93 -1.68 -5.01
N VAL A 92 -9.59 -2.73 -5.76
CA VAL A 92 -8.39 -2.80 -6.59
C VAL A 92 -8.78 -3.00 -8.06
N VAL A 93 -8.34 -2.07 -8.92
CA VAL A 93 -8.56 -2.12 -10.36
C VAL A 93 -7.24 -2.51 -11.03
N ARG A 94 -7.26 -3.52 -11.90
CA ARG A 94 -6.06 -4.01 -12.60
C ARG A 94 -6.17 -3.64 -14.07
N GLU A 95 -5.21 -2.86 -14.58
CA GLU A 95 -5.22 -2.30 -15.93
C GLU A 95 -4.12 -2.86 -16.84
N TYR A 96 -3.56 -4.02 -16.51
CA TYR A 96 -2.52 -4.69 -17.29
C TYR A 96 -3.04 -5.51 -18.48
#